data_AF-A0A1F1ICZ1-F1
#
_entry.id   AF-A0A1F1ICZ1-F1
#
_cell.length_a   1.000
_cell.length_b   1.000
_cell.length_c   1.000
_cell.angle_alpha   90.00
_cell.angle_beta   90.00
_cell.angle_gamma   90.00
#
_symmetry.space_group_name_H-M   'P 1'
#
loop_
_entity.id
_entity.type
_entity.pdbx_description
1 polymer ?
#
loop_
_entity_poly.entity_id
_entity_poly.type
_entity_poly.pdbx_seq_one_letter_code
_entity_poly.pdbx_strand_id
1 'polypeptide(L)'
;MTSPRILPADHPDVAALTAEGWTVAQESWAARAEATDEARRRWEEAAAVVKELGAFRQLTSDDVPAALALDAATAGDYPGGPATAHAPMTAESARPTDVRRAFGLFAADGALTAMTYVDLEGPVAEVDFTVVRADLRGHGLGTALKAASMLALAFPASPDEGPSPAVTVFRTGGAAENAAIRRASERLGFVVDERWLTLAAPTGDPG
;
A
#
# COMPACT_ATOMS: atom_id res chain seq x y z
N MET A 1 21.82 22.86 -0.52
CA MET A 1 21.05 22.07 -1.51
C MET A 1 19.59 22.37 -1.28
N THR A 2 18.84 22.70 -2.32
CA THR A 2 17.40 22.98 -2.21
C THR A 2 16.65 21.64 -2.08
N SER A 3 15.71 21.55 -1.13
CA SER A 3 14.88 20.34 -0.94
C SER A 3 14.00 20.06 -2.16
N PRO A 4 13.73 18.78 -2.49
CA PRO A 4 12.82 18.43 -3.56
C PRO A 4 11.40 18.96 -3.27
N ARG A 5 10.64 19.26 -4.33
CA ARG A 5 9.24 19.69 -4.24
C ARG A 5 8.32 18.61 -4.78
N ILE A 6 7.30 18.24 -4.01
CA ILE A 6 6.29 17.27 -4.43
C ILE A 6 5.01 18.04 -4.74
N LEU A 7 4.54 17.97 -5.99
CA LEU A 7 3.38 18.71 -6.47
C LEU A 7 2.44 17.80 -7.27
N PRO A 8 1.12 18.08 -7.28
CA PRO A 8 0.22 17.49 -8.26
C PRO A 8 0.75 17.75 -9.68
N ALA A 9 0.59 16.78 -10.58
CA ALA A 9 1.16 16.87 -11.93
C ALA A 9 0.59 18.02 -12.77
N ASP A 10 -0.62 18.46 -12.47
CA ASP A 10 -1.31 19.59 -13.10
C ASP A 10 -1.17 20.90 -12.32
N HIS A 11 -0.37 20.93 -11.25
CA HIS A 11 -0.16 22.14 -10.46
C HIS A 11 0.54 23.22 -11.29
N PRO A 12 0.07 24.49 -11.25
CA PRO A 12 0.62 25.56 -12.10
C PRO A 12 2.13 25.80 -11.89
N ASP A 13 2.62 25.61 -10.67
CA ASP A 13 4.05 25.77 -10.35
C ASP A 13 4.95 24.74 -11.03
N VAL A 14 4.43 23.60 -11.52
CA VAL A 14 5.25 22.61 -12.24
C VAL A 14 5.85 23.24 -13.50
N ALA A 15 5.05 24.00 -14.25
CA ALA A 15 5.52 24.68 -15.46
C ALA A 15 6.54 25.78 -15.13
N ALA A 16 6.30 26.55 -14.06
CA ALA A 16 7.21 27.59 -13.60
C ALA A 16 8.57 27.02 -13.16
N LEU A 17 8.55 25.98 -12.31
CA LEU A 17 9.77 25.33 -11.82
C LEU A 17 10.56 24.66 -12.94
N THR A 18 9.88 24.01 -13.89
CA THR A 18 10.55 23.41 -15.06
C THR A 18 11.23 24.48 -15.91
N ALA A 19 10.60 25.66 -16.08
CA ALA A 19 11.21 26.80 -16.77
C ALA A 19 12.42 27.39 -16.01
N GLU A 20 12.43 27.27 -14.68
CA GLU A 20 13.57 27.61 -13.82
C GLU A 20 14.68 26.53 -13.80
N GLY A 21 14.55 25.47 -14.61
CA GLY A 21 15.55 24.42 -14.73
C GLY A 21 15.43 23.28 -13.71
N TRP A 22 14.31 23.21 -12.97
CA TRP A 22 14.00 22.03 -12.17
C TRP A 22 13.68 20.84 -13.08
N THR A 23 13.98 19.64 -12.62
CA THR A 23 13.74 18.40 -13.36
C THR A 23 12.81 17.47 -12.59
N VAL A 24 11.99 16.71 -13.30
CA VAL A 24 11.18 15.64 -12.70
C VAL A 24 12.14 14.51 -12.32
N ALA A 25 12.34 14.33 -11.01
CA ALA A 25 13.16 13.25 -10.48
C ALA A 25 12.35 11.95 -10.40
N GLN A 26 11.07 12.03 -10.01
CA GLN A 26 10.20 10.87 -9.84
C GLN A 26 8.73 11.23 -10.06
N GLU A 27 7.94 10.22 -10.40
CA GLU A 27 6.48 10.30 -10.50
C GLU A 27 5.83 9.28 -9.55
N SER A 28 4.73 9.68 -8.92
CA SER A 28 3.88 8.79 -8.12
C SER A 28 2.41 9.03 -8.43
N TRP A 29 1.56 8.12 -7.97
CA TRP A 29 0.14 8.14 -8.22
C TRP A 29 -0.63 7.75 -6.95
N ALA A 30 -1.87 8.18 -6.86
CA ALA A 30 -2.84 7.66 -5.90
C ALA A 30 -4.09 7.20 -6.64
N ALA A 31 -4.76 6.20 -6.08
CA ALA A 31 -5.93 5.58 -6.67
C ALA A 31 -7.00 5.26 -5.63
N ARG A 32 -8.26 5.25 -6.09
CA ARG A 32 -9.44 5.03 -5.27
C ARG A 32 -10.20 3.78 -5.68
N ALA A 33 -10.74 3.06 -4.73
CA ALA A 33 -11.79 2.06 -4.95
C ALA A 33 -12.95 2.26 -3.97
N GLU A 34 -14.18 2.02 -4.41
CA GLU A 34 -15.38 2.10 -3.56
C GLU A 34 -15.89 0.70 -3.20
N ALA A 35 -16.34 0.52 -1.96
CA ALA A 35 -16.88 -0.74 -1.47
C ALA A 35 -18.34 -0.93 -1.92
N THR A 36 -18.51 -1.33 -3.18
CA THR A 36 -19.81 -1.69 -3.76
C THR A 36 -20.00 -3.20 -3.79
N ASP A 37 -21.21 -3.69 -4.05
CA ASP A 37 -21.47 -5.12 -4.25
C ASP A 37 -20.70 -5.71 -5.44
N GLU A 38 -20.43 -4.90 -6.48
CA GLU A 38 -19.59 -5.34 -7.60
C GLU A 38 -18.13 -5.46 -7.17
N ALA A 39 -17.63 -4.48 -6.42
CA ALA A 39 -16.28 -4.52 -5.87
C ALA A 39 -16.11 -5.74 -4.94
N ARG A 40 -17.11 -6.02 -4.09
CA ARG A 40 -17.16 -7.20 -3.23
C ARG A 40 -16.94 -8.49 -4.01
N ARG A 41 -17.70 -8.74 -5.07
CA ARG A 41 -17.56 -9.97 -5.89
C ARG A 41 -16.16 -10.10 -6.48
N ARG A 42 -15.62 -8.99 -6.99
CA ARG A 42 -14.26 -8.93 -7.55
C ARG A 42 -13.20 -9.22 -6.48
N TRP A 43 -13.37 -8.70 -5.27
CA TRP A 43 -12.45 -8.96 -4.17
C TRP A 43 -12.57 -10.39 -3.63
N GLU A 44 -13.78 -10.96 -3.57
CA GLU A 44 -14.00 -12.36 -3.19
C GLU A 44 -13.29 -13.33 -4.15
N GLU A 45 -13.41 -13.09 -5.46
CA GLU A 45 -12.70 -13.86 -6.49
C GLU A 45 -11.18 -13.74 -6.34
N ALA A 46 -10.66 -12.51 -6.20
CA ALA A 46 -9.23 -12.29 -6.02
C ALA A 46 -8.69 -12.91 -4.73
N ALA A 47 -9.45 -12.85 -3.63
CA ALA A 47 -9.07 -13.37 -2.32
C ALA A 47 -9.16 -14.90 -2.22
N ALA A 48 -9.90 -15.57 -3.12
CA ALA A 48 -10.09 -17.02 -3.07
C ALA A 48 -8.77 -17.81 -3.02
N VAL A 49 -7.74 -17.31 -3.72
CA VAL A 49 -6.40 -17.91 -3.79
C VAL A 49 -5.70 -17.95 -2.41
N VAL A 50 -5.99 -17.00 -1.52
CA VAL A 50 -5.37 -16.94 -0.19
C VAL A 50 -5.76 -18.14 0.66
N LYS A 51 -7.01 -18.60 0.56
CA LYS A 51 -7.54 -19.72 1.36
C LYS A 51 -6.80 -21.03 1.09
N GLU A 52 -6.33 -21.23 -0.13
CA GLU A 52 -5.60 -22.44 -0.53
C GLU A 52 -4.11 -22.38 -0.11
N LEU A 53 -3.58 -21.19 0.16
CA LEU A 53 -2.15 -20.98 0.41
C LEU A 53 -1.81 -20.83 1.89
N GLY A 54 -2.80 -20.58 2.75
CA GLY A 54 -2.57 -20.48 4.18
C GLY A 54 -3.73 -19.89 4.96
N ALA A 55 -3.47 -19.61 6.23
CA ALA A 55 -4.41 -18.95 7.12
C ALA A 55 -4.31 -17.42 6.98
N PHE A 56 -5.38 -16.80 6.47
CA PHE A 56 -5.53 -15.35 6.50
C PHE A 56 -6.17 -14.91 7.81
N ARG A 57 -5.58 -13.90 8.45
CA ARG A 57 -6.18 -13.24 9.62
C ARG A 57 -5.60 -11.85 9.85
N GLN A 58 -6.28 -11.08 10.68
CA GLN A 58 -5.72 -9.85 11.24
C GLN A 58 -4.49 -10.18 12.10
N LEU A 59 -3.47 -9.34 12.01
CA LEU A 59 -2.32 -9.39 12.90
C LEU A 59 -2.69 -8.81 14.27
N THR A 60 -2.06 -9.34 15.31
CA THR A 60 -2.16 -8.85 16.67
C THR A 60 -0.80 -8.36 17.16
N SER A 61 -0.75 -7.88 18.40
CA SER A 61 0.50 -7.51 19.06
C SER A 61 1.50 -8.68 19.17
N ASP A 62 1.04 -9.93 19.16
CA ASP A 62 1.89 -11.11 19.26
C ASP A 62 2.64 -11.40 17.95
N ASP A 63 2.15 -10.87 16.83
CA ASP A 63 2.74 -11.06 15.51
C ASP A 63 3.83 -10.05 15.17
N VAL A 64 4.04 -9.03 16.01
CA VAL A 64 5.02 -7.95 15.78
C VAL A 64 6.42 -8.50 15.44
N PRO A 65 6.97 -9.53 16.14
CA PRO A 65 8.26 -10.09 15.76
C PRO A 65 8.28 -10.69 14.34
N ALA A 66 7.20 -11.34 13.92
CA ALA A 66 7.09 -11.92 12.59
C ALA A 66 6.93 -10.85 11.50
N ALA A 67 6.18 -9.79 11.78
CA ALA A 67 6.03 -8.64 10.89
C ALA A 67 7.39 -7.94 10.65
N LEU A 68 8.14 -7.67 11.73
CA LEU A 68 9.48 -7.06 11.63
C LEU A 68 10.46 -7.94 10.83
N ALA A 69 10.42 -9.26 11.05
CA ALA A 69 11.27 -10.19 10.32
C ALA A 69 10.94 -10.20 8.82
N LEU A 70 9.66 -10.18 8.45
CA LEU A 70 9.23 -10.12 7.06
C LEU A 70 9.58 -8.76 6.42
N ASP A 71 9.34 -7.65 7.11
CA ASP A 71 9.71 -6.31 6.66
C ASP A 71 11.20 -6.23 6.30
N ALA A 72 12.07 -6.63 7.24
CA ALA A 72 13.51 -6.64 7.06
C ALA A 72 13.95 -7.53 5.87
N ALA A 73 13.31 -8.69 5.70
CA ALA A 73 13.58 -9.59 4.57
C ALA A 73 13.16 -8.99 3.21
N THR A 74 12.28 -7.99 3.21
CA THR A 74 11.77 -7.31 2.01
C THR A 74 12.28 -5.87 1.83
N ALA A 75 13.22 -5.42 2.66
CA ALA A 75 13.71 -4.04 2.65
C ALA A 75 14.28 -3.60 1.28
N GLY A 76 14.86 -4.54 0.52
CA GLY A 76 15.42 -4.28 -0.82
C GLY A 76 14.39 -4.14 -1.94
N ASP A 77 13.10 -4.34 -1.67
CA ASP A 77 12.05 -4.39 -2.69
C ASP A 77 11.35 -3.06 -2.96
N TYR A 78 11.66 -2.04 -2.15
CA TYR A 78 11.06 -0.73 -2.27
C TYR A 78 11.88 0.15 -3.22
N PRO A 79 11.40 0.40 -4.46
CA PRO A 79 11.97 1.45 -5.30
C PRO A 79 11.80 2.79 -4.58
N GLY A 80 12.87 3.23 -3.93
CA GLY A 80 12.86 4.35 -3.00
C GLY A 80 12.82 5.71 -3.72
N GLY A 81 12.25 6.69 -3.03
CA GLY A 81 12.10 8.07 -3.49
C GLY A 81 11.49 8.95 -2.41
N PRO A 82 11.71 10.28 -2.36
CA PRO A 82 11.14 11.13 -1.29
C PRO A 82 9.62 10.98 -1.11
N ALA A 83 8.89 10.62 -2.16
CA ALA A 83 7.43 10.46 -2.13
C ALA A 83 6.94 9.01 -1.88
N THR A 84 7.81 8.00 -1.95
CA THR A 84 7.42 6.57 -1.93
C THR A 84 8.36 5.68 -1.13
N ALA A 85 9.29 6.27 -0.38
CA ALA A 85 10.23 5.55 0.46
C ALA A 85 9.50 4.90 1.64
N HIS A 86 9.71 3.60 1.78
CA HIS A 86 9.30 2.86 2.97
C HIS A 86 10.35 3.01 4.06
N ALA A 87 9.92 3.51 5.22
CA ALA A 87 10.77 3.49 6.40
C ALA A 87 10.70 2.10 7.04
N PRO A 88 11.85 1.46 7.35
CA PRO A 88 11.84 0.19 8.06
C PRO A 88 10.98 0.25 9.31
N MET A 89 10.21 -0.81 9.53
CA MET A 89 9.28 -0.85 10.65
C MET A 89 10.03 -0.89 11.99
N THR A 90 9.42 -0.28 13.00
CA THR A 90 9.81 -0.42 14.40
C THR A 90 8.77 -1.29 15.11
N ALA A 91 9.10 -1.80 16.30
CA ALA A 91 8.12 -2.54 17.10
C ALA A 91 6.85 -1.71 17.41
N GLU A 92 6.97 -0.38 17.41
CA GLU A 92 5.84 0.54 17.56
C GLU A 92 5.01 0.62 16.28
N SER A 93 5.63 0.91 15.13
CA SER A 93 4.89 1.04 13.85
C SER A 93 4.35 -0.29 13.32
N ALA A 94 4.91 -1.41 13.76
CA ALA A 94 4.42 -2.76 13.48
C ALA A 94 3.26 -3.19 14.35
N ARG A 95 3.01 -2.54 15.49
CA ARG A 95 1.90 -2.91 16.37
C ARG A 95 0.57 -2.47 15.74
N PRO A 96 -0.36 -3.39 15.45
CA PRO A 96 -1.68 -3.01 14.97
C PRO A 96 -2.46 -2.23 16.04
N THR A 97 -3.23 -1.24 15.60
CA THR A 97 -4.09 -0.39 16.44
C THR A 97 -5.48 -0.26 15.82
N ASP A 98 -6.35 0.56 16.41
CA ASP A 98 -7.68 0.84 15.86
C ASP A 98 -7.68 1.70 14.60
N VAL A 99 -6.62 2.50 14.40
CA VAL A 99 -6.45 3.37 13.24
C VAL A 99 -5.37 2.88 12.28
N ARG A 100 -4.64 1.82 12.64
CA ARG A 100 -3.64 1.15 11.79
C ARG A 100 -3.81 -0.35 11.91
N ARG A 101 -4.61 -0.92 11.02
CA ARG A 101 -4.90 -2.35 10.97
C ARG A 101 -3.83 -3.05 10.13
N ALA A 102 -3.62 -4.34 10.40
CA ALA A 102 -2.70 -5.15 9.63
C ALA A 102 -3.25 -6.56 9.45
N PHE A 103 -2.98 -7.15 8.30
CA PHE A 103 -3.45 -8.49 7.96
C PHE A 103 -2.30 -9.33 7.43
N GLY A 104 -2.30 -10.61 7.75
CA GLY A 104 -1.25 -11.54 7.39
C GLY A 104 -1.79 -12.82 6.76
N LEU A 105 -0.96 -13.42 5.91
CA LEU A 105 -1.10 -14.79 5.44
C LEU A 105 -0.03 -15.67 6.09
N PHE A 106 -0.48 -16.70 6.80
CA PHE A 106 0.38 -17.63 7.52
C PHE A 106 0.43 -18.99 6.81
N ALA A 107 1.63 -19.51 6.59
CA ALA A 107 1.83 -20.87 6.11
C ALA A 107 1.42 -21.91 7.18
N ALA A 108 1.33 -23.18 6.79
CA ALA A 108 0.93 -24.28 7.68
C ALA A 108 1.86 -24.47 8.89
N ASP A 109 3.11 -24.06 8.79
CA ASP A 109 4.11 -24.06 9.87
C ASP A 109 4.01 -22.84 10.80
N GLY A 110 3.07 -21.92 10.54
CA GLY A 110 2.88 -20.68 11.28
C GLY A 110 3.77 -19.52 10.83
N ALA A 111 4.57 -19.67 9.77
CA ALA A 111 5.39 -18.57 9.26
C ALA A 111 4.53 -17.50 8.56
N LEU A 112 4.76 -16.22 8.86
CA LEU A 112 4.16 -15.10 8.15
C LEU A 112 4.79 -14.99 6.74
N THR A 113 3.98 -15.19 5.71
CA THR A 113 4.42 -15.24 4.30
C THR A 113 4.11 -13.97 3.52
N ALA A 114 3.10 -13.23 3.94
CA ALA A 114 2.72 -11.96 3.36
C ALA A 114 2.00 -11.11 4.41
N MET A 115 2.14 -9.80 4.32
CA MET A 115 1.42 -8.87 5.19
C MET A 115 1.02 -7.59 4.45
N THR A 116 -0.04 -6.96 4.92
CA THR A 116 -0.53 -5.67 4.44
C THR A 116 -0.91 -4.80 5.64
N TYR A 117 -0.50 -3.53 5.60
CA TYR A 117 -0.85 -2.52 6.60
C TYR A 117 -1.81 -1.51 5.98
N VAL A 118 -2.81 -1.11 6.77
CA VAL A 118 -3.88 -0.22 6.34
C VAL A 118 -4.15 0.80 7.42
N ASP A 119 -3.99 2.07 7.08
CA ASP A 119 -4.36 3.19 7.95
C ASP A 119 -5.83 3.55 7.73
N LEU A 120 -6.53 3.90 8.80
CA LEU A 120 -7.96 4.20 8.80
C LEU A 120 -8.22 5.64 9.24
N GLU A 121 -9.03 6.34 8.44
CA GLU A 121 -9.54 7.67 8.73
C GLU A 121 -11.06 7.68 8.49
N GLY A 122 -11.82 7.40 9.55
CA GLY A 122 -13.27 7.24 9.47
C GLY A 122 -13.66 6.11 8.49
N PRO A 123 -14.49 6.37 7.47
CA PRO A 123 -14.89 5.36 6.48
C PRO A 123 -13.86 5.18 5.34
N VAL A 124 -12.71 5.84 5.42
CA VAL A 124 -11.64 5.77 4.42
C VAL A 124 -10.50 4.92 4.95
N ALA A 125 -9.98 4.02 4.12
CA ALA A 125 -8.81 3.21 4.43
C ALA A 125 -7.71 3.41 3.40
N GLU A 126 -6.49 3.72 3.84
CA GLU A 126 -5.32 3.81 2.98
C GLU A 126 -4.47 2.55 3.12
N VAL A 127 -4.31 1.81 2.02
CA VAL A 127 -3.36 0.69 1.98
C VAL A 127 -1.96 1.27 1.82
N ASP A 128 -1.24 1.30 2.95
CA ASP A 128 0.12 1.83 3.09
C ASP A 128 1.11 0.97 2.28
N PHE A 129 1.29 -0.29 2.69
CA PHE A 129 2.14 -1.21 1.94
C PHE A 129 1.63 -2.65 2.00
N THR A 130 2.12 -3.46 1.06
CA THR A 130 1.87 -4.90 1.02
C THR A 130 3.13 -5.61 0.57
N VAL A 131 3.59 -6.56 1.37
CA VAL A 131 4.81 -7.34 1.08
C VAL A 131 4.52 -8.82 1.08
N VAL A 132 5.29 -9.54 0.26
CA VAL A 132 5.24 -11.00 0.12
C VAL A 132 6.67 -11.52 0.17
N ARG A 133 6.87 -12.62 0.91
CA ARG A 133 8.14 -13.33 0.98
C ARG A 133 8.64 -13.68 -0.41
N ALA A 134 9.95 -13.52 -0.64
CA ALA A 134 10.54 -13.52 -1.98
C ALA A 134 10.28 -14.79 -2.80
N ASP A 135 10.32 -15.95 -2.15
CA ASP A 135 10.09 -17.28 -2.72
C ASP A 135 8.64 -17.54 -3.17
N LEU A 136 7.69 -16.68 -2.76
CA LEU A 136 6.26 -16.83 -3.06
C LEU A 136 5.74 -15.75 -4.02
N ARG A 137 6.62 -14.92 -4.58
CA ARG A 137 6.25 -13.83 -5.50
C ARG A 137 5.84 -14.34 -6.88
N GLY A 138 5.18 -13.47 -7.65
CA GLY A 138 4.76 -13.79 -9.02
C GLY A 138 3.45 -14.58 -9.12
N HIS A 139 2.89 -15.02 -7.98
CA HIS A 139 1.67 -15.84 -7.94
C HIS A 139 0.40 -15.07 -7.57
N GLY A 140 0.43 -13.72 -7.60
CA GLY A 140 -0.74 -12.90 -7.28
C GLY A 140 -1.07 -12.77 -5.79
N LEU A 141 -0.23 -13.31 -4.90
CA LEU A 141 -0.44 -13.31 -3.45
C LEU A 141 -0.68 -11.92 -2.85
N GLY A 142 0.09 -10.91 -3.25
CA GLY A 142 -0.10 -9.55 -2.75
C GLY A 142 -1.46 -8.96 -3.13
N THR A 143 -1.92 -9.21 -4.36
CA THR A 143 -3.26 -8.79 -4.81
C THR A 143 -4.35 -9.50 -4.02
N ALA A 144 -4.20 -10.81 -3.81
CA ALA A 144 -5.18 -11.62 -3.11
C ALA A 144 -5.26 -11.26 -1.61
N LEU A 145 -4.11 -10.99 -0.98
CA LEU A 145 -4.05 -10.50 0.41
C LEU A 145 -4.73 -9.14 0.55
N LYS A 146 -4.44 -8.20 -0.35
CA LYS A 146 -5.07 -6.87 -0.37
C LYS A 146 -6.59 -6.97 -0.56
N ALA A 147 -7.05 -7.87 -1.43
CA ALA A 147 -8.48 -8.13 -1.60
C ALA A 147 -9.12 -8.65 -0.31
N ALA A 148 -8.47 -9.60 0.38
CA ALA A 148 -8.96 -10.18 1.62
C ALA A 148 -9.04 -9.14 2.76
N SER A 149 -8.04 -8.25 2.88
CA SER A 149 -8.10 -7.16 3.87
C SER A 149 -9.20 -6.15 3.55
N MET A 150 -9.41 -5.81 2.28
CA MET A 150 -10.50 -4.91 1.87
C MET A 150 -11.87 -5.50 2.20
N LEU A 151 -12.08 -6.80 1.96
CA LEU A 151 -13.31 -7.49 2.36
C LEU A 151 -13.54 -7.43 3.87
N ALA A 152 -12.50 -7.72 4.66
CA ALA A 152 -12.60 -7.71 6.12
C ALA A 152 -12.96 -6.31 6.68
N LEU A 153 -12.47 -5.25 6.06
CA LEU A 153 -12.70 -3.87 6.49
C LEU A 153 -14.04 -3.29 6.02
N ALA A 154 -14.50 -3.65 4.82
CA ALA A 154 -15.72 -3.11 4.22
C ALA A 154 -16.98 -3.93 4.50
N PHE A 155 -16.83 -5.26 4.63
CA PHE A 155 -17.93 -6.20 4.81
C PHE A 155 -17.64 -7.14 6.00
N PRO A 156 -17.43 -6.61 7.21
CA PRO A 156 -17.12 -7.43 8.36
C PRO A 156 -18.27 -8.39 8.68
N ALA A 157 -17.95 -9.62 9.08
CA ALA A 157 -18.95 -10.65 9.37
C ALA A 157 -19.74 -10.32 10.66
N SER A 158 -19.13 -9.56 11.58
CA SER A 158 -19.73 -9.05 12.80
C SER A 158 -19.35 -7.58 13.02
N PRO A 159 -20.21 -6.75 13.62
CA PRO A 159 -19.89 -5.36 13.98
C PRO A 159 -18.63 -5.22 14.85
N ASP A 160 -18.29 -6.25 15.64
CA ASP A 160 -17.14 -6.23 16.55
C ASP A 160 -15.81 -6.64 15.88
N GLU A 161 -15.86 -7.19 14.65
CA GLU A 161 -14.69 -7.71 13.93
C GLU A 161 -14.07 -6.69 12.97
N GLY A 162 -14.74 -5.57 12.72
CA GLY A 162 -14.33 -4.55 11.76
C GLY A 162 -14.28 -3.14 12.35
N PRO A 163 -13.86 -2.15 11.55
CA PRO A 163 -13.98 -0.75 11.94
C PRO A 163 -15.46 -0.35 12.01
N SER A 164 -15.75 0.60 12.91
CA SER A 164 -17.06 1.24 13.02
C SER A 164 -16.87 2.76 12.86
N PRO A 165 -17.35 3.37 11.76
CA PRO A 165 -18.11 2.76 10.66
C PRO A 165 -17.25 1.83 9.80
N ALA A 166 -17.91 0.93 9.06
CA ALA A 166 -17.25 0.10 8.05
C ALA A 166 -16.64 0.98 6.95
N VAL A 167 -15.57 0.49 6.33
CA VAL A 167 -14.86 1.22 5.27
C VAL A 167 -15.69 1.22 3.99
N THR A 168 -15.88 2.40 3.40
CA THR A 168 -16.60 2.56 2.12
C THR A 168 -15.68 2.98 0.98
N VAL A 169 -14.49 3.51 1.29
CA VAL A 169 -13.51 3.98 0.31
C VAL A 169 -12.13 3.47 0.67
N PHE A 170 -11.43 2.90 -0.31
CA PHE A 170 -10.03 2.54 -0.21
C PHE A 170 -9.17 3.47 -1.04
N ARG A 171 -8.05 3.91 -0.47
CA ARG A 171 -6.97 4.64 -1.11
C ARG A 171 -5.72 3.77 -1.15
N THR A 172 -4.85 4.04 -2.11
CA THR A 172 -3.52 3.45 -2.20
C THR A 172 -2.69 4.29 -3.13
N GLY A 173 -1.38 4.29 -2.96
CA GLY A 173 -0.46 4.97 -3.85
C GLY A 173 0.74 4.12 -4.21
N GLY A 174 1.59 4.66 -5.07
CA GLY A 174 2.85 4.03 -5.39
C GLY A 174 3.69 4.83 -6.37
N ALA A 175 4.95 4.42 -6.53
CA ALA A 175 5.84 4.96 -7.53
C ALA A 175 5.35 4.55 -8.94
N ALA A 176 5.48 5.45 -9.92
CA ALA A 176 5.09 5.17 -11.30
C ALA A 176 5.91 4.01 -11.92
N GLU A 177 7.18 3.88 -11.54
CA GLU A 177 8.06 2.78 -11.97
C GLU A 177 7.63 1.41 -11.46
N ASN A 178 6.85 1.34 -10.37
CA ASN A 178 6.34 0.08 -9.83
C ASN A 178 5.05 -0.35 -10.54
N ALA A 179 5.21 -0.77 -11.80
CA ALA A 179 4.09 -1.24 -12.63
C ALA A 179 3.38 -2.47 -12.05
N ALA A 180 4.03 -3.25 -11.17
CA ALA A 180 3.42 -4.41 -10.53
C ALA A 180 2.32 -4.00 -9.54
N ILE A 181 2.60 -3.04 -8.66
CA ILE A 181 1.60 -2.51 -7.71
C ILE A 181 0.44 -1.85 -8.45
N ARG A 182 0.73 -1.08 -9.51
CA ARG A 182 -0.32 -0.47 -10.33
C ARG A 182 -1.28 -1.51 -10.92
N ARG A 183 -0.74 -2.55 -11.59
CA ARG A 183 -1.56 -3.64 -12.15
C ARG A 183 -2.34 -4.40 -11.07
N ALA A 184 -1.74 -4.60 -9.90
CA ALA A 184 -2.42 -5.23 -8.77
C ALA A 184 -3.61 -4.40 -8.29
N SER A 185 -3.46 -3.07 -8.17
CA SER A 185 -4.54 -2.16 -7.79
C SER A 185 -5.64 -2.10 -8.85
N GLU A 186 -5.29 -1.99 -10.14
CA GLU A 186 -6.27 -1.98 -11.24
C GLU A 186 -7.14 -3.26 -11.26
N ARG A 187 -6.55 -4.44 -10.99
CA ARG A 187 -7.29 -5.71 -10.87
C ARG A 187 -8.32 -5.72 -9.75
N LEU A 188 -8.12 -4.94 -8.69
CA LEU A 188 -9.05 -4.79 -7.57
C LEU A 188 -10.08 -3.69 -7.79
N GLY A 189 -10.06 -3.03 -8.96
CA GLY A 189 -10.99 -1.97 -9.31
C GLY A 189 -10.56 -0.58 -8.83
N PHE A 190 -9.29 -0.40 -8.43
CA PHE A 190 -8.78 0.94 -8.15
C PHE A 190 -8.67 1.75 -9.45
N VAL A 191 -9.13 2.99 -9.39
CA VAL A 191 -9.01 3.97 -10.46
C VAL A 191 -8.04 5.06 -10.00
N VAL A 192 -6.98 5.29 -10.78
CA VAL A 192 -6.04 6.38 -10.53
C VAL A 192 -6.75 7.71 -10.70
N ASP A 193 -6.77 8.52 -9.65
CA ASP A 193 -7.40 9.84 -9.62
C ASP A 193 -6.39 10.96 -9.33
N GLU A 194 -5.17 10.63 -8.90
CA GLU A 194 -4.12 11.61 -8.66
C GLU A 194 -2.78 11.17 -9.27
N ARG A 195 -2.01 12.16 -9.73
CA ARG A 195 -0.61 11.99 -10.15
C ARG A 195 0.22 13.10 -9.54
N TRP A 196 1.40 12.73 -9.06
CA TRP A 196 2.30 13.61 -8.33
C TRP A 196 3.69 13.55 -8.94
N LEU A 197 4.36 14.70 -8.97
CA LEU A 197 5.72 14.85 -9.46
C LEU A 197 6.62 15.25 -8.31
N THR A 198 7.75 14.56 -8.17
CA THR A 198 8.86 15.00 -7.32
C THR A 198 9.85 15.75 -8.22
N LEU A 199 9.95 17.06 -8.02
CA LEU A 199 10.84 17.96 -8.75
C LEU A 199 12.13 18.18 -7.95
N ALA A 200 13.28 18.00 -8.61
CA ALA A 200 14.59 18.30 -8.08
C ALA A 200 15.09 19.65 -8.62
N ALA A 201 15.66 20.46 -7.73
CA ALA A 201 16.27 21.71 -8.11
C ALA A 201 17.50 21.47 -9.01
N PRO A 202 17.80 22.39 -9.94
CA PRO A 202 19.03 22.30 -10.70
C PRO A 202 20.23 22.29 -9.76
N THR A 203 21.17 21.36 -9.98
CA THR A 203 22.46 21.36 -9.28
C THR A 203 23.23 22.59 -9.74
N GLY A 204 23.30 23.62 -8.90
CA GLY A 204 24.12 24.79 -9.20
C GLY A 204 25.58 24.37 -9.33
N ASP A 205 26.19 24.67 -10.48
CA ASP A 205 27.65 24.68 -10.59
C ASP A 205 28.15 25.76 -9.63
N PRO A 206 29.03 25.47 -8.66
CA PRO A 206 29.81 26.52 -8.03
C PRO A 206 30.77 27.00 -9.13
N GLY A 207 30.45 28.12 -9.75
CA GLY A 207 31.27 28.73 -10.80
C GLY A 207 32.72 28.98 -10.41
#